data_AF-A0A7W1V0A7-F1
#
_entry.id   AF-A0A7W1V0A7-F1
#
_cell.length_a   1.000
_cell.length_b   1.000
_cell.length_c   1.000
_cell.angle_alpha   90.00
_cell.angle_beta   90.00
_cell.angle_gamma   90.00
#
_symmetry.space_group_name_H-M   'P 1'
#
loop_
_entity.id
_entity.type
_entity.pdbx_description
1 polymer ?
#
loop_
_entity_poly.entity_id
_entity_poly.type
_entity_poly.pdbx_seq_one_letter_code
_entity_poly.pdbx_strand_id
1 'polypeptide(L)'
;FTKEQVISREVNVLFFGNFHKMPYDQYKWAMEEIINDKDYVYESLMKDLYYLGKVLDKKYKLLRITYLIFMTGIIVSVVGFIISFYTI
;
A
#
# COMPACT_ATOMS: atom_id res chain seq x y z
N PHE A 1 -7.98 -22.08 -2.94
CA PHE A 1 -8.68 -21.79 -1.68
C PHE A 1 -9.87 -22.73 -1.60
N THR A 2 -10.00 -23.50 -0.51
CA THR A 2 -11.17 -24.36 -0.30
C THR A 2 -12.25 -23.59 0.46
N LYS A 3 -13.51 -24.04 0.36
CA LYS A 3 -14.64 -23.38 1.03
C LYS A 3 -14.47 -23.35 2.55
N GLU A 4 -13.81 -24.37 3.12
CA GLU A 4 -13.55 -24.43 4.56
C GLU A 4 -12.62 -23.31 5.04
N GLN A 5 -11.66 -22.87 4.22
CA GLN A 5 -10.70 -21.80 4.58
C GLN A 5 -11.34 -20.40 4.60
N VAL A 6 -12.42 -20.22 3.83
CA VAL A 6 -13.24 -19.01 3.85
C VAL A 6 -14.09 -18.97 5.12
N ILE A 7 -14.68 -20.12 5.48
CA ILE A 7 -15.49 -20.27 6.70
C ILE A 7 -14.62 -20.17 7.97
N SER A 8 -13.41 -20.70 7.95
CA SER A 8 -12.47 -20.68 9.10
C SER A 8 -11.78 -19.33 9.33
N ARG A 9 -12.09 -18.30 8.53
CA ARG A 9 -11.50 -16.95 8.61
C ARG A 9 -9.97 -16.92 8.42
N GLU A 10 -9.38 -17.98 7.88
CA GLU A 10 -7.92 -18.04 7.63
C GLU A 10 -7.48 -17.18 6.44
N VAL A 11 -8.41 -16.79 5.56
CA VAL A 11 -8.11 -16.08 4.32
C VAL A 11 -8.95 -14.82 4.22
N ASN A 12 -8.28 -13.66 4.18
CA ASN A 12 -8.97 -12.40 3.89
C ASN A 12 -9.43 -12.39 2.42
N VAL A 13 -10.74 -12.61 2.21
CA VAL A 13 -11.36 -12.71 0.88
C VAL A 13 -11.56 -11.34 0.23
N LEU A 14 -11.60 -10.27 1.04
CA LEU A 14 -11.64 -8.89 0.55
C LEU A 14 -10.25 -8.40 0.11
N PHE A 15 -9.18 -9.07 0.54
CA PHE A 15 -7.82 -8.72 0.14
C PHE A 15 -7.58 -9.04 -1.34
N PHE A 16 -7.17 -8.01 -2.08
CA PHE A 16 -6.96 -8.05 -3.53
C PHE A 16 -6.04 -9.17 -4.04
N GLY A 17 -5.02 -9.55 -3.27
CA GLY A 17 -4.12 -10.64 -3.66
C GLY A 17 -4.75 -12.03 -3.66
N ASN A 18 -5.84 -12.23 -2.90
CA ASN A 18 -6.47 -13.52 -2.70
C ASN A 18 -7.66 -13.73 -3.65
N PHE A 19 -8.51 -12.72 -3.88
CA PHE A 19 -9.70 -12.89 -4.71
C PHE A 19 -9.41 -12.93 -6.22
N HIS A 20 -8.32 -12.30 -6.71
CA HIS A 20 -7.96 -12.30 -8.13
C HIS A 20 -7.86 -13.72 -8.71
N LYS A 21 -7.42 -14.69 -7.90
CA LYS A 21 -7.22 -16.09 -8.32
C LYS A 21 -8.48 -16.96 -8.16
N MET A 22 -9.62 -16.37 -7.80
CA MET A 22 -10.86 -17.09 -7.48
C MET A 22 -11.86 -17.04 -8.66
N PRO A 23 -12.50 -18.16 -9.04
CA PRO A 23 -13.63 -18.15 -9.95
C PRO A 23 -14.78 -17.27 -9.41
N TYR A 24 -15.47 -16.56 -10.31
CA TYR A 24 -16.53 -15.61 -9.93
C TYR A 24 -17.61 -16.21 -9.02
N ASP A 25 -18.02 -17.45 -9.28
CA ASP A 25 -19.07 -18.12 -8.50
C ASP A 25 -18.65 -18.39 -7.04
N GLN A 26 -17.36 -18.71 -6.83
CA GLN A 26 -16.81 -18.88 -5.48
C GLN A 26 -16.65 -17.53 -4.77
N TYR A 27 -16.25 -16.49 -5.50
CA TYR A 27 -16.16 -15.14 -4.97
C TYR A 27 -17.52 -14.61 -4.54
N LYS A 28 -18.55 -14.79 -5.37
CA LYS A 28 -19.92 -14.36 -5.08
C LYS A 28 -20.46 -15.04 -3.82
N TRP A 29 -20.34 -16.36 -3.72
CA TRP A 29 -20.78 -17.12 -2.55
C TRP A 29 -20.04 -16.68 -1.27
N ALA A 30 -18.71 -16.56 -1.34
CA ALA A 30 -17.91 -16.12 -0.20
C ALA A 30 -18.30 -14.70 0.26
N MET A 31 -18.58 -13.81 -0.70
CA MET A 31 -18.94 -12.43 -0.38
C MET A 31 -20.36 -12.28 0.17
N GLU A 32 -21.31 -13.09 -0.30
CA GLU A 32 -22.65 -13.20 0.30
C GLU A 32 -22.59 -13.70 1.74
N GLU A 33 -21.72 -14.67 2.04
CA GLU A 33 -21.51 -15.20 3.39
C GLU A 33 -20.87 -14.15 4.32
N ILE A 34 -19.84 -13.45 3.83
CA ILE A 34 -19.08 -12.45 4.59
C ILE A 34 -19.90 -11.19 4.86
N ILE A 35 -20.75 -10.74 3.92
CA ILE A 35 -21.60 -9.56 4.11
C ILE A 35 -22.61 -9.75 5.25
N ASN A 36 -23.00 -10.99 5.56
CA ASN A 36 -23.87 -11.28 6.70
C ASN A 36 -23.13 -11.13 8.04
N ASP A 37 -21.80 -11.23 8.06
CA ASP A 37 -20.94 -11.06 9.22
C ASP A 37 -20.26 -9.67 9.21
N LYS A 38 -20.95 -8.67 9.76
CA LYS A 38 -20.47 -7.28 9.80
C LYS A 38 -19.11 -7.14 10.49
N ASP A 39 -18.86 -7.89 11.55
CA ASP A 39 -17.61 -7.79 12.32
C ASP A 39 -16.41 -8.24 11.47
N TYR A 40 -16.57 -9.32 10.72
CA TYR A 40 -15.55 -9.82 9.80
C TYR A 40 -15.24 -8.84 8.66
N VAL A 41 -16.27 -8.20 8.10
CA VAL A 41 -16.09 -7.14 7.09
C VAL A 41 -15.29 -5.98 7.66
N TYR A 42 -15.65 -5.47 8.84
CA TYR A 42 -14.95 -4.34 9.45
C TYR A 42 -13.50 -4.69 9.82
N GLU A 43 -13.25 -5.87 10.38
CA GLU A 43 -11.89 -6.31 10.73
C GLU A 43 -11.01 -6.47 9.49
N SER A 44 -11.57 -7.01 8.41
CA SER A 44 -10.87 -7.16 7.13
C SER A 44 -10.51 -5.81 6.51
N LEU A 45 -11.46 -4.87 6.45
CA LEU A 45 -11.21 -3.51 5.94
C LEU A 45 -10.17 -2.77 6.78
N MET A 46 -10.20 -2.96 8.10
CA MET A 46 -9.24 -2.37 9.02
C MET A 46 -7.82 -2.90 8.78
N LYS A 47 -7.67 -4.22 8.60
CA LYS A 47 -6.39 -4.84 8.23
C LYS A 47 -5.88 -4.30 6.91
N ASP A 48 -6.73 -4.22 5.89
CA ASP A 48 -6.36 -3.71 4.57
C ASP A 48 -5.89 -2.24 4.65
N LEU A 49 -6.63 -1.38 5.36
CA LEU A 49 -6.22 0.01 5.60
C LEU A 49 -4.88 0.11 6.33
N TYR A 50 -4.65 -0.73 7.34
CA TYR A 50 -3.39 -0.76 8.09
C TYR A 50 -2.20 -1.13 7.19
N TYR A 51 -2.33 -2.20 6.41
CA TYR A 51 -1.27 -2.62 5.49
C TYR A 51 -1.07 -1.62 4.35
N LEU A 52 -2.15 -1.01 3.85
CA LEU A 52 -2.08 0.06 2.87
C LEU A 52 -1.28 1.25 3.40
N GLY A 53 -1.55 1.70 4.63
CA GLY A 53 -0.78 2.76 5.29
C GLY A 53 0.72 2.43 5.38
N LYS A 54 1.05 1.18 5.73
CA LYS A 54 2.44 0.72 5.85
C LYS A 54 3.19 0.72 4.51
N VAL A 55 2.56 0.27 3.42
CA VAL A 55 3.20 0.31 2.10
C VAL A 55 3.31 1.73 1.58
N LEU A 56 2.37 2.60 1.95
CA LEU A 56 2.40 4.00 1.59
C LEU A 56 3.59 4.70 2.27
N ASP A 57 3.79 4.53 3.58
CA ASP A 57 4.94 5.08 4.30
C ASP A 57 6.28 4.73 3.61
N LYS A 58 6.45 3.46 3.20
CA LYS A 58 7.65 3.03 2.48
C LYS A 58 7.85 3.77 1.16
N LYS A 59 6.79 3.95 0.36
CA LYS A 59 6.84 4.69 -0.92
C LYS A 59 7.15 6.18 -0.69
N TYR A 60 6.53 6.79 0.30
CA TYR A 60 6.76 8.20 0.64
C TYR A 60 8.17 8.44 1.19
N LYS A 61 8.72 7.50 1.97
CA LYS A 61 10.09 7.59 2.46
C LYS A 61 11.11 7.60 1.32
N LEU A 62 10.94 6.73 0.32
CA LEU A 62 11.78 6.73 -0.89
C LEU A 62 11.69 8.06 -1.63
N LEU A 63 10.47 8.57 -1.85
CA LEU A 63 10.26 9.84 -2.53
C LEU A 63 10.90 11.02 -1.78
N ARG A 64 10.79 11.01 -0.45
CA ARG A 64 11.41 12.03 0.42
C ARG A 64 12.92 12.03 0.32
N ILE A 65 13.56 10.86 0.26
CA ILE A 65 15.02 10.75 0.11
C ILE A 65 15.47 11.34 -1.23
N THR A 66 14.80 10.96 -2.34
CA THR A 66 15.10 11.51 -3.67
C THR A 66 14.96 13.02 -3.69
N TYR A 67 13.89 13.55 -3.08
CA TYR A 67 13.69 14.99 -2.96
C TYR A 67 14.82 15.68 -2.20
N LEU A 68 15.26 15.10 -1.07
CA LEU A 68 16.30 15.68 -0.23
C LEU A 68 17.66 15.72 -0.97
N ILE A 69 18.01 14.65 -1.69
CA ILE A 69 19.23 14.59 -2.50
C ILE A 69 19.15 15.62 -3.64
N PHE A 70 18.04 15.67 -4.37
CA PHE A 70 17.84 16.58 -5.49
C PHE A 70 17.93 18.05 -5.06
N MET A 71 17.22 18.43 -3.99
CA MET A 71 17.24 19.80 -3.48
C MET A 71 18.63 20.21 -2.98
N THR A 72 19.32 19.31 -2.28
CA THR A 72 20.70 19.57 -1.82
C THR A 72 21.64 19.76 -3.02
N GLY A 73 21.50 18.94 -4.07
CA GLY A 73 22.29 19.07 -5.30
C GLY A 73 22.06 20.41 -6.01
N ILE A 74 20.82 20.89 -6.08
CA ILE A 74 20.50 22.22 -6.63
C ILE A 74 21.18 23.32 -5.81
N ILE A 75 21.02 23.29 -4.49
CA ILE A 75 21.60 24.31 -3.60
C ILE A 75 23.13 24.37 -3.75
N VAL A 76 23.80 23.21 -3.72
CA VAL A 76 25.26 23.13 -3.88
C VAL A 76 25.69 23.66 -5.25
N SER A 77 24.95 23.34 -6.32
CA SER A 77 25.23 23.83 -7.67
C SER A 77 25.09 25.35 -7.77
N VAL A 78 24.03 25.92 -7.22
CA VAL A 78 23.80 27.37 -7.21
C VAL A 78 24.87 28.09 -6.39
N VAL A 79 25.20 27.59 -5.19
CA VAL A 79 26.25 28.17 -4.35
C VAL A 79 27.62 28.09 -5.03
N GLY A 80 27.96 26.96 -5.65
CA GLY A 80 29.20 26.80 -6.40
C GLY A 80 29.30 27.77 -7.58
N PHE A 81 28.20 27.98 -8.30
CA PHE A 81 28.13 28.94 -9.39
C PHE A 81 28.36 30.38 -8.89
N ILE A 82 27.71 30.76 -7.79
CA ILE A 82 27.90 32.07 -7.15
C ILE A 82 29.38 32.26 -6.77
N ILE A 83 29.99 31.29 -6.07
CA ILE A 83 31.40 31.38 -5.66
C ILE A 83 32.32 31.49 -6.88
N SER A 84 32.09 30.70 -7.93
CA SER A 84 32.88 30.75 -9.16
C SER A 84 32.82 32.11 -9.83
N PHE A 85 31.64 32.76 -9.85
CA PHE A 85 31.47 34.09 -10.43
C PHE A 85 32.06 35.22 -9.58
N TYR A 86 32.08 35.09 -8.25
CA TYR A 86 32.74 36.05 -7.37
C TYR A 86 34.26 35.91 -7.34
N THR A 87 34.80 34.74 -7.74
CA THR A 87 36.24 34.46 -7.73
C THR A 87 36.90 34.76 -9.10
N ILE A 88 36.13 34.78 -10.19
CA ILE A 88 36.54 35.21 -11.54
C ILE A 88 36.55 36.74 -11.61
#